data_AF-A0A1S4B8D9-F1
#
_entry.id   AF-A0A1S4B8D9-F1
#
_cell.length_a   1.000
_cell.length_b   1.000
_cell.length_c   1.000
_cell.angle_alpha   90.00
_cell.angle_beta   90.00
_cell.angle_gamma   90.00
#
_symmetry.space_group_name_H-M   'P 1'
#
loop_
_entity.id
_entity.type
_entity.pdbx_description
1 polymer ?
#
loop_
_entity_poly.entity_id
_entity_poly.type
_entity_poly.pdbx_seq_one_letter_code
_entity_poly.pdbx_strand_id
1 'polypeptide(L)'
;MANSQRRNNHIDKLKVGDVIIEDKIRIKEEILDYYQKLYHELEPWRPTTIFGGLSSLTTEESEGLEAPFDELEVLAALKACAPDKALGPDGYTMAFFQQCWVFIKADILNTLNYYHQHSHMVKSCNATFIALIPKKKGAIELRDFRPISLIGMVYKITAKILAERLKKIIGKLVSVKYSVLVNRSPVGFFSPEKGLRQGDPLSNFLFILAMDGLTQMMEKAKEMQWIQGFQVGRNPDIAVTISHLLYADDTLVLCGAESSQVSYLNLTLLIFESLSGLHINMLKSIIYLVNEVPNLEELADLLCCKIGSLPTTYLGLPLGAKFKSVGIWGGIIEKMEKKLAT
;
A
#
# COMPACT_ATOMS: atom_id res chain seq x y z
N MET A 1 -0.22 29.13 -11.41
CA MET A 1 -0.65 27.80 -10.93
C MET A 1 -0.66 27.66 -9.41
N ALA A 2 0.38 28.09 -8.68
CA ALA A 2 0.44 28.00 -7.20
C ALA A 2 -0.78 28.60 -6.45
N ASN A 3 -1.28 29.76 -6.86
CA ASN A 3 -2.48 30.39 -6.25
C ASN A 3 -3.80 29.66 -6.53
N SER A 4 -3.86 28.80 -7.54
CA SER A 4 -5.03 27.94 -7.80
C SER A 4 -5.00 26.69 -6.92
N GLN A 5 -3.82 26.07 -6.75
CA GLN A 5 -3.64 24.92 -5.87
C GLN A 5 -3.78 25.32 -4.39
N ARG A 6 -3.29 26.50 -4.00
CA ARG A 6 -3.44 27.02 -2.64
C ARG A 6 -4.89 27.30 -2.25
N ARG A 7 -5.73 27.77 -3.19
CA ARG A 7 -7.18 27.90 -3.00
C ARG A 7 -7.90 26.56 -2.97
N ASN A 8 -7.52 25.63 -3.83
CA ASN A 8 -8.13 24.29 -3.86
C ASN A 8 -7.79 23.46 -2.61
N ASN A 9 -6.64 23.68 -1.99
CA ASN A 9 -6.20 22.96 -0.78
C ASN A 9 -6.63 23.65 0.53
N HIS A 10 -7.40 24.74 0.46
CA HIS A 10 -7.92 25.41 1.65
C HIS A 10 -9.16 24.66 2.16
N ILE A 11 -9.22 24.41 3.47
CA ILE A 11 -10.37 23.77 4.12
C ILE A 11 -11.18 24.88 4.78
N ASP A 12 -12.18 25.38 4.06
CA ASP A 12 -13.08 26.43 4.53
C ASP A 12 -14.17 25.91 5.49
N LYS A 13 -14.54 24.64 5.32
CA LYS A 13 -15.55 23.98 6.14
C LYS A 13 -15.25 22.50 6.29
N LEU A 14 -15.62 21.94 7.44
CA LEU A 14 -15.46 20.53 7.76
C LEU A 14 -16.76 19.97 8.33
N LYS A 15 -17.24 18.88 7.76
CA LYS A 15 -18.37 18.10 8.27
C LYS A 15 -17.84 17.02 9.22
N VAL A 16 -18.30 17.06 10.47
CA VAL A 16 -18.01 16.08 11.52
C VAL A 16 -19.34 15.55 12.04
N GLY A 17 -19.62 14.27 11.81
CA GLY A 17 -20.96 13.71 12.01
C GLY A 17 -22.00 14.45 11.16
N ASP A 18 -23.02 15.01 11.80
CA ASP A 18 -24.08 15.80 11.14
C ASP A 18 -23.83 17.32 11.20
N VAL A 19 -22.73 17.76 11.82
CA VAL A 19 -22.43 19.17 12.02
C VAL A 19 -21.42 19.67 10.97
N ILE A 20 -21.69 20.84 10.39
CA ILE A 20 -20.73 21.56 9.54
C ILE A 20 -20.06 22.64 10.38
N ILE A 21 -18.74 22.60 10.43
CA ILE A 21 -17.86 23.51 11.15
C ILE A 21 -17.21 24.44 10.14
N GLU A 22 -17.37 25.74 10.31
CA GLU A 22 -16.73 26.78 9.48
C GLU A 22 -15.71 27.61 10.29
N ASP A 23 -15.69 27.45 11.62
CA ASP A 23 -14.71 28.09 12.48
C ASP A 23 -13.31 27.50 12.26
N LYS A 24 -12.35 28.36 11.92
CA LYS A 24 -11.00 27.94 11.52
C LYS A 24 -10.19 27.33 12.66
N ILE A 25 -10.47 27.70 13.90
CA ILE A 25 -9.76 27.14 15.07
C ILE A 25 -10.30 25.73 15.30
N ARG A 26 -11.63 25.60 15.36
CA ARG A 26 -12.28 24.31 15.56
C ARG A 26 -11.99 23.32 14.44
N ILE A 27 -11.93 23.76 13.17
CA ILE A 27 -11.49 22.91 12.05
C ILE A 27 -10.09 22.33 12.33
N LYS A 28 -9.14 23.14 12.82
CA LYS A 28 -7.78 22.64 13.11
C LYS A 28 -7.77 21.64 14.26
N GLU A 29 -8.54 21.91 15.31
CA GLU A 29 -8.65 21.02 16.48
C GLU A 29 -9.25 19.66 16.10
N GLU A 30 -10.33 19.64 15.32
CA GLU A 30 -10.99 18.41 14.86
C GLU A 30 -10.08 17.60 13.93
N ILE A 31 -9.34 18.26 13.04
CA ILE A 31 -8.35 17.60 12.18
C ILE A 31 -7.22 17.00 13.04
N LEU A 32 -6.73 17.76 14.03
CA LEU A 32 -5.66 17.30 14.91
C LEU A 32 -6.09 16.09 15.74
N ASP A 33 -7.25 16.17 16.42
CA ASP A 33 -7.82 15.09 17.22
C ASP A 33 -8.04 13.83 16.37
N TYR A 34 -8.60 14.00 15.16
CA TYR A 34 -8.76 12.89 14.22
C TYR A 34 -7.43 12.21 13.90
N TYR A 35 -6.39 12.95 13.53
CA TYR A 35 -5.10 12.36 13.18
C TYR A 35 -4.33 11.82 14.39
N GLN A 36 -4.49 12.42 15.58
CA GLN A 36 -3.98 11.87 16.82
C GLN A 36 -4.59 10.50 17.10
N LYS A 37 -5.92 10.38 17.00
CA LYS A 37 -6.62 9.09 17.15
C LYS A 37 -6.23 8.10 16.05
N LEU A 38 -6.12 8.56 14.80
CA LEU A 38 -5.79 7.71 13.66
C LEU A 38 -4.39 7.07 13.78
N TYR A 39 -3.41 7.81 14.29
CA TYR A 39 -2.03 7.34 14.43
C TYR A 39 -1.67 6.85 15.83
N HIS A 40 -2.66 6.78 16.74
CA HIS A 40 -2.47 6.18 18.05
C HIS A 40 -2.70 4.67 17.96
N GLU A 41 -1.66 3.88 18.25
CA GLU A 41 -1.80 2.43 18.41
C GLU A 41 -2.51 2.16 19.74
N LEU A 42 -3.68 1.51 19.69
CA LEU A 42 -4.49 1.18 20.86
C LEU A 42 -4.09 -0.17 21.45
N GLU A 43 -3.50 -1.05 20.64
CA GLU A 43 -3.15 -2.41 21.03
C GLU A 43 -1.65 -2.50 21.37
N PRO A 44 -1.27 -2.53 22.66
CA PRO A 44 0.14 -2.60 23.05
C PRO A 44 0.78 -3.97 22.81
N TRP A 45 -0.03 -4.97 22.44
CA TRP A 45 0.40 -6.35 22.27
C TRP A 45 -0.20 -6.96 21.00
N ARG A 46 0.59 -7.76 20.29
CA ARG A 46 0.16 -8.57 19.15
C ARG A 46 0.65 -10.01 19.31
N PRO A 47 -0.09 -11.02 18.84
CA PRO A 47 0.37 -12.40 18.88
C PRO A 47 1.62 -12.57 18.03
N THR A 48 2.61 -13.30 18.53
CA THR A 48 3.79 -13.72 17.74
C THR A 48 3.52 -15.08 17.12
N THR A 49 3.70 -15.20 15.80
CA THR A 49 3.65 -16.49 15.11
C THR A 49 4.85 -16.65 14.18
N ILE A 50 5.29 -17.88 13.98
CA ILE A 50 6.29 -18.24 12.97
C ILE A 50 5.52 -18.88 11.83
N PHE A 51 5.43 -18.19 10.70
CA PHE A 51 4.88 -18.79 9.49
C PHE A 51 5.89 -19.78 8.91
N GLY A 52 5.58 -21.07 8.98
CA GLY A 52 6.35 -22.10 8.28
C GLY A 52 6.30 -21.88 6.77
N GLY A 53 7.40 -22.16 6.07
CA GLY A 53 7.46 -22.08 4.60
C GLY A 53 7.73 -20.68 4.02
N LEU A 54 7.94 -19.66 4.86
CA LEU A 54 8.52 -18.40 4.40
C LEU A 54 10.01 -18.59 4.09
N SER A 55 10.46 -17.95 3.01
CA SER A 55 11.90 -17.80 2.77
C SER A 55 12.53 -17.03 3.92
N SER A 56 13.58 -17.59 4.51
CA SER A 56 14.37 -16.92 5.54
C SER A 56 15.67 -16.38 4.96
N LEU A 57 16.19 -15.32 5.59
CA LEU A 57 17.50 -14.78 5.24
C LEU A 57 18.60 -15.68 5.79
N THR A 58 19.70 -15.76 5.05
CA THR A 58 20.94 -16.30 5.62
C THR A 58 21.51 -15.32 6.66
N THR A 59 22.39 -15.81 7.54
CA THR A 59 23.08 -14.96 8.51
C THR A 59 23.82 -13.81 7.84
N GLU A 60 24.52 -14.09 6.73
CA GLU A 60 25.26 -13.07 5.95
C GLU A 60 24.32 -12.00 5.36
N GLU A 61 23.13 -12.39 4.89
CA GLU A 61 22.14 -11.45 4.36
C GLU A 61 21.58 -10.55 5.46
N SER A 62 21.29 -11.14 6.63
CA SER A 62 20.83 -10.40 7.81
C SER A 62 21.90 -9.39 8.27
N GLU A 63 23.14 -9.82 8.41
CA GLU A 63 24.28 -8.96 8.75
C GLU A 63 24.48 -7.86 7.71
N GLY A 64 24.30 -8.17 6.43
CA GLY A 64 24.41 -7.20 5.34
C GLY A 64 23.32 -6.12 5.33
N LEU A 65 22.10 -6.43 5.81
CA LEU A 65 21.05 -5.43 5.99
C LEU A 65 21.37 -4.46 7.13
N GLU A 66 21.97 -4.98 8.20
CA GLU A 66 22.27 -4.26 9.44
C GLU A 66 23.68 -3.68 9.49
N ALA A 67 24.48 -3.84 8.43
CA ALA A 67 25.84 -3.32 8.36
C ALA A 67 25.91 -1.79 8.58
N PRO A 68 27.02 -1.24 9.08
CA PRO A 68 27.21 0.22 9.14
C PRO A 68 27.03 0.89 7.78
N PHE A 69 26.67 2.18 7.77
CA PHE A 69 26.45 2.92 6.52
C PHE A 69 27.76 3.32 5.86
N ASP A 70 27.93 3.00 4.59
CA ASP A 70 29.13 3.35 3.80
C ASP A 70 28.93 4.66 3.01
N GLU A 71 29.97 5.51 2.91
CA GLU A 71 29.87 6.81 2.23
C GLU A 71 29.44 6.68 0.76
N LEU A 72 29.94 5.67 0.04
CA LEU A 72 29.61 5.47 -1.37
C LEU A 72 28.17 5.01 -1.53
N GLU A 73 27.68 4.16 -0.63
CA GLU A 73 26.29 3.72 -0.62
C GLU A 73 25.34 4.89 -0.35
N VAL A 74 25.68 5.75 0.61
CA VAL A 74 24.89 6.93 0.98
C VAL A 74 24.84 7.90 -0.19
N LEU A 75 25.98 8.17 -0.82
CA LEU A 75 26.06 9.05 -1.99
C LEU A 75 25.27 8.48 -3.17
N ALA A 76 25.33 7.17 -3.42
CA ALA A 76 24.56 6.52 -4.45
C ALA A 76 23.04 6.63 -4.19
N ALA A 77 22.60 6.38 -2.97
CA ALA A 77 21.20 6.53 -2.55
C ALA A 77 20.71 7.98 -2.71
N LEU A 78 21.53 8.94 -2.31
CA LEU A 78 21.27 10.37 -2.44
C LEU A 78 21.09 10.78 -3.92
N LYS A 79 22.01 10.36 -4.81
CA LYS A 79 21.92 10.63 -6.25
C LYS A 79 20.74 9.95 -6.92
N ALA A 80 20.30 8.81 -6.40
CA ALA A 80 19.12 8.09 -6.90
C ALA A 80 17.78 8.74 -6.48
N CYS A 81 17.79 9.72 -5.57
CA CYS A 81 16.58 10.44 -5.21
C CYS A 81 16.24 11.53 -6.23
N ALA A 82 14.95 11.70 -6.53
CA ALA A 82 14.50 12.82 -7.36
C ALA A 82 14.80 14.17 -6.67
N PRO A 83 15.36 15.16 -7.40
CA PRO A 83 15.81 16.44 -6.82
C PRO A 83 14.66 17.31 -6.28
N ASP A 84 13.48 17.18 -6.88
CA ASP A 84 12.30 18.03 -6.73
C ASP A 84 11.25 17.45 -5.76
N LYS A 85 11.66 16.54 -4.86
CA LYS A 85 10.75 16.00 -3.83
C LYS A 85 10.23 17.11 -2.91
N ALA A 86 8.96 16.99 -2.54
CA ALA A 86 8.29 17.91 -1.61
C ALA A 86 9.07 18.05 -0.30
N LEU A 87 9.18 19.29 0.19
CA LEU A 87 9.92 19.66 1.40
C LEU A 87 9.31 19.05 2.65
N GLY A 88 10.15 18.60 3.58
CA GLY A 88 9.74 18.23 4.92
C GLY A 88 9.93 19.39 5.91
N PRO A 89 9.89 19.11 7.23
CA PRO A 89 10.12 20.10 8.28
C PRO A 89 11.53 20.71 8.28
N ASP A 90 12.48 20.06 7.61
CA ASP A 90 13.84 20.55 7.43
C ASP A 90 13.95 21.70 6.42
N GLY A 91 12.96 21.89 5.55
CA GLY A 91 12.91 23.02 4.62
C GLY A 91 13.89 22.96 3.44
N TYR A 92 14.66 21.88 3.30
CA TYR A 92 15.64 21.70 2.23
C TYR A 92 15.12 20.73 1.15
N THR A 93 15.45 21.01 -0.12
CA THR A 93 15.14 20.12 -1.24
C THR A 93 16.17 18.99 -1.32
N MET A 94 15.82 17.88 -1.98
CA MET A 94 16.80 16.82 -2.24
C MET A 94 17.97 17.34 -3.11
N ALA A 95 17.69 18.27 -4.04
CA ALA A 95 18.72 18.93 -4.85
C ALA A 95 19.79 19.64 -4.00
N PHE A 96 19.41 20.27 -2.89
CA PHE A 96 20.38 20.87 -1.96
C PHE A 96 21.36 19.82 -1.44
N PHE A 97 20.86 18.67 -0.96
CA PHE A 97 21.74 17.62 -0.46
C PHE A 97 22.66 17.05 -1.54
N GLN A 98 22.14 16.89 -2.77
CA GLN A 98 22.91 16.41 -3.91
C GLN A 98 24.04 17.37 -4.31
N GLN A 99 23.76 18.68 -4.35
CA GLN A 99 24.73 19.69 -4.77
C GLN A 99 25.72 20.04 -3.65
N CYS A 100 25.26 20.08 -2.41
CA CYS A 100 26.07 20.45 -1.25
C CYS A 100 26.70 19.25 -0.55
N TRP A 101 26.66 18.04 -1.13
CA TRP A 101 27.18 16.80 -0.52
C TRP A 101 28.57 16.97 0.09
N VAL A 102 29.49 17.60 -0.63
CA VAL A 102 30.88 17.83 -0.17
C VAL A 102 30.94 18.53 1.18
N PHE A 103 29.99 19.42 1.46
CA PHE A 103 29.93 20.20 2.70
C PHE A 103 29.19 19.47 3.82
N ILE A 104 28.11 18.75 3.49
CA ILE A 104 27.19 18.19 4.50
C ILE A 104 27.42 16.70 4.77
N LYS A 105 28.27 16.02 4.00
CA LYS A 105 28.45 14.57 4.08
C LYS A 105 28.82 14.08 5.47
N ALA A 106 29.65 14.84 6.19
CA ALA A 106 30.07 14.47 7.54
C ALA A 106 28.86 14.45 8.50
N ASP A 107 27.99 15.45 8.43
CA ASP A 107 26.79 15.55 9.27
C ASP A 107 25.77 14.44 8.95
N ILE A 108 25.60 14.13 7.66
CA ILE A 108 24.72 13.04 7.21
C ILE A 108 25.23 11.68 7.68
N LEU A 109 26.52 11.40 7.49
CA LEU A 109 27.13 10.15 7.94
C LEU A 109 27.07 10.01 9.46
N ASN A 110 27.33 11.09 10.21
CA ASN A 110 27.20 11.08 11.66
C ASN A 110 25.75 10.80 12.10
N THR A 111 24.77 11.37 11.40
CA THR A 111 23.35 11.13 11.69
C THR A 111 22.94 9.67 11.40
N LEU A 112 23.44 9.11 10.31
CA LEU A 112 23.22 7.71 9.94
C LEU A 112 23.90 6.74 10.91
N ASN A 113 25.14 7.03 11.32
CA ASN A 113 25.86 6.26 12.33
C ASN A 113 25.16 6.33 13.69
N TYR A 114 24.65 7.50 14.08
CA TYR A 114 23.83 7.64 15.27
C TYR A 114 22.60 6.74 15.20
N TYR A 115 21.87 6.77 14.08
CA TYR A 115 20.71 5.90 13.85
C TYR A 115 21.08 4.42 13.92
N HIS A 116 22.19 4.01 13.32
CA HIS A 116 22.70 2.64 13.35
C HIS A 116 22.96 2.15 14.78
N GLN A 117 23.64 2.98 15.60
CA GLN A 117 24.01 2.62 16.97
C GLN A 117 22.84 2.61 17.96
N HIS A 118 21.84 3.47 17.75
CA HIS A 118 20.79 3.70 18.75
C HIS A 118 19.41 3.22 18.31
N SER A 119 19.28 2.74 17.07
CA SER A 119 18.01 2.30 16.45
C SER A 119 16.89 3.34 16.47
N HIS A 120 17.22 4.63 16.63
CA HIS A 120 16.27 5.73 16.56
C HIS A 120 16.92 6.97 15.94
N MET A 121 16.12 7.74 15.18
CA MET A 121 16.57 8.99 14.59
C MET A 121 16.38 10.16 15.55
N VAL A 122 17.19 11.21 15.36
CA VAL A 122 16.96 12.51 16.02
C VAL A 122 15.55 12.99 15.70
N LYS A 123 14.81 13.46 16.74
CA LYS A 123 13.38 13.82 16.63
C LYS A 123 13.08 14.81 15.49
N SER A 124 13.96 15.78 15.26
CA SER A 124 13.83 16.76 14.17
C SER A 124 13.93 16.11 12.78
N CYS A 125 14.78 15.09 12.61
CA CYS A 125 14.91 14.35 11.36
C CYS A 125 13.75 13.38 11.12
N ASN A 126 13.10 12.90 12.19
CA ASN A 126 11.91 12.05 12.13
C ASN A 126 10.59 12.85 12.14
N ALA A 127 10.66 14.17 12.23
CA ALA A 127 9.48 15.01 12.15
C ALA A 127 8.87 14.96 10.74
N THR A 128 7.55 14.91 10.68
CA THR A 128 6.79 14.87 9.42
C THR A 128 5.62 15.82 9.54
N PHE A 129 5.39 16.63 8.49
CA PHE A 129 4.13 17.37 8.39
C PHE A 129 3.12 16.56 7.59
N ILE A 130 1.84 16.70 7.92
CA ILE A 130 0.76 16.08 7.15
C ILE A 130 0.07 17.17 6.34
N ALA A 131 0.22 17.09 5.02
CA ALA A 131 -0.52 17.94 4.09
C ALA A 131 -1.80 17.23 3.64
N LEU A 132 -2.94 17.91 3.76
CA LEU A 132 -4.23 17.37 3.33
C LEU A 132 -4.52 17.80 1.90
N ILE A 133 -4.57 16.84 0.97
CA ILE A 133 -4.88 17.10 -0.45
C ILE A 133 -6.30 16.59 -0.75
N PRO A 134 -7.23 17.43 -1.22
CA PRO A 134 -8.58 16.99 -1.54
C PRO A 134 -8.58 15.99 -2.70
N LYS A 135 -9.32 14.89 -2.53
CA LYS A 135 -9.55 13.86 -3.56
C LYS A 135 -10.57 14.33 -4.61
N LYS A 136 -11.47 15.24 -4.22
CA LYS A 136 -12.57 15.75 -5.06
C LYS A 136 -12.81 17.24 -4.80
N LYS A 137 -13.42 17.94 -5.76
CA LYS A 137 -13.88 19.32 -5.57
C LYS A 137 -14.98 19.36 -4.51
N GLY A 138 -14.97 20.39 -3.66
CA GLY A 138 -15.94 20.53 -2.57
C GLY A 138 -15.80 19.46 -1.48
N ALA A 139 -14.58 18.98 -1.23
CA ALA A 139 -14.28 18.10 -0.11
C ALA A 139 -14.69 18.78 1.21
N ILE A 140 -15.56 18.13 1.98
CA ILE A 140 -16.04 18.65 3.26
C ILE A 140 -15.82 17.67 4.41
N GLU A 141 -15.51 16.39 4.15
CA GLU A 141 -15.23 15.42 5.20
C GLU A 141 -13.75 15.03 5.20
N LEU A 142 -13.18 14.67 6.35
CA LEU A 142 -11.76 14.27 6.46
C LEU A 142 -11.38 13.12 5.52
N ARG A 143 -12.29 12.16 5.30
CA ARG A 143 -12.10 11.05 4.34
C ARG A 143 -11.97 11.50 2.88
N ASP A 144 -12.43 12.70 2.55
CA ASP A 144 -12.29 13.29 1.22
C ASP A 144 -10.89 13.86 0.99
N PHE A 145 -10.05 13.94 2.02
CA PHE A 145 -8.66 14.36 1.90
C PHE A 145 -7.75 13.14 1.88
N ARG A 146 -6.67 13.24 1.11
CA ARG A 146 -5.53 12.33 1.14
C ARG A 146 -4.47 12.99 2.01
N PRO A 147 -4.09 12.39 3.14
CA PRO A 147 -2.92 12.84 3.88
C PRO A 147 -1.66 12.53 3.06
N ILE A 148 -0.79 13.51 2.93
CA ILE A 148 0.54 13.37 2.37
C ILE A 148 1.55 13.72 3.45
N SER A 149 2.36 12.74 3.81
CA SER A 149 3.49 12.91 4.71
C SER A 149 4.60 13.70 4.01
N LEU A 150 4.78 14.94 4.42
CA LEU A 150 5.91 15.79 4.08
C LEU A 150 7.06 15.44 5.02
N ILE A 151 7.84 14.45 4.60
CA ILE A 151 8.93 13.86 5.39
C ILE A 151 10.23 14.64 5.14
N GLY A 152 11.07 14.79 6.18
CA GLY A 152 12.41 15.38 6.05
C GLY A 152 13.33 14.62 5.09
N MET A 153 14.26 15.31 4.46
CA MET A 153 15.18 14.73 3.48
C MET A 153 16.16 13.74 4.12
N VAL A 154 16.63 14.00 5.34
CA VAL A 154 17.51 13.06 6.07
C VAL A 154 16.84 11.71 6.27
N TYR A 155 15.56 11.70 6.66
CA TYR A 155 14.76 10.47 6.74
C TYR A 155 14.62 9.83 5.36
N LYS A 156 14.30 10.59 4.31
CA LYS A 156 14.17 10.05 2.94
C LYS A 156 15.46 9.40 2.44
N ILE A 157 16.63 9.98 2.74
CA ILE A 157 17.94 9.41 2.42
C ILE A 157 18.12 8.09 3.18
N THR A 158 17.89 8.10 4.49
CA THR A 158 17.97 6.91 5.36
C THR A 158 17.08 5.78 4.84
N ALA A 159 15.79 6.07 4.63
CA ALA A 159 14.83 5.12 4.11
C ALA A 159 15.19 4.63 2.70
N LYS A 160 15.78 5.48 1.85
CA LYS A 160 16.29 5.09 0.53
C LYS A 160 17.46 4.11 0.62
N ILE A 161 18.37 4.29 1.56
CA ILE A 161 19.49 3.35 1.76
C ILE A 161 18.96 1.99 2.21
N LEU A 162 18.10 1.97 3.23
CA LEU A 162 17.47 0.74 3.74
C LEU A 162 16.68 0.02 2.64
N ALA A 163 15.96 0.77 1.81
CA ALA A 163 15.26 0.25 0.65
C ALA A 163 16.18 -0.41 -0.38
N GLU A 164 17.33 0.21 -0.71
CA GLU A 164 18.28 -0.41 -1.64
C GLU A 164 18.98 -1.64 -1.04
N ARG A 165 19.12 -1.73 0.29
CA ARG A 165 19.57 -2.96 0.96
C ARG A 165 18.51 -4.06 0.89
N LEU A 166 17.27 -3.78 1.30
CA LEU A 166 16.16 -4.74 1.25
C LEU A 166 15.89 -5.25 -0.18
N LYS A 167 16.01 -4.39 -1.17
CA LYS A 167 15.83 -4.77 -2.58
C LYS A 167 16.73 -5.92 -3.04
N LYS A 168 17.92 -6.08 -2.45
CA LYS A 168 18.85 -7.17 -2.80
C LYS A 168 18.33 -8.54 -2.40
N ILE A 169 17.50 -8.60 -1.36
CA ILE A 169 17.02 -9.84 -0.74
C ILE A 169 15.52 -10.06 -0.91
N ILE A 170 14.74 -9.01 -1.21
CA ILE A 170 13.28 -9.09 -1.26
C ILE A 170 12.78 -10.12 -2.29
N GLY A 171 13.51 -10.32 -3.39
CA GLY A 171 13.16 -11.32 -4.39
C GLY A 171 13.30 -12.77 -3.91
N LYS A 172 14.08 -13.00 -2.84
CA LYS A 172 14.14 -14.28 -2.13
C LYS A 172 13.00 -14.40 -1.13
N LEU A 173 12.70 -13.30 -0.44
CA LEU A 173 11.68 -13.23 0.61
C LEU A 173 10.26 -13.28 0.07
N VAL A 174 10.02 -12.78 -1.14
CA VAL A 174 8.67 -12.62 -1.67
C VAL A 174 8.61 -13.06 -3.14
N SER A 175 7.66 -13.93 -3.45
CA SER A 175 7.33 -14.31 -4.83
C SER A 175 6.51 -13.21 -5.51
N VAL A 176 7.14 -12.10 -5.91
CA VAL A 176 6.45 -11.02 -6.63
C VAL A 176 6.67 -11.16 -8.14
N LYS A 177 5.59 -11.34 -8.89
CA LYS A 177 5.59 -11.30 -10.36
C LYS A 177 5.09 -9.96 -10.86
N TYR A 178 5.87 -9.33 -11.74
CA TYR A 178 5.52 -8.11 -12.45
C TYR A 178 5.01 -8.48 -13.83
N SER A 179 4.06 -7.70 -14.34
CA SER A 179 3.68 -7.73 -15.74
C SER A 179 3.92 -6.36 -16.33
N VAL A 180 4.59 -6.29 -17.47
CA VAL A 180 4.74 -5.02 -18.20
C VAL A 180 3.47 -4.81 -19.00
N LEU A 181 2.87 -3.64 -18.85
CA LEU A 181 1.78 -3.23 -19.71
C LEU A 181 2.36 -2.76 -21.04
N VAL A 182 2.30 -3.61 -22.06
CA VAL A 182 2.55 -3.24 -23.46
C VAL A 182 1.20 -3.11 -24.14
N ASN A 183 0.88 -1.93 -24.65
CA ASN A 183 -0.43 -1.63 -25.26
C ASN A 183 -1.62 -1.95 -24.33
N ARG A 184 -1.43 -1.79 -23.00
CA ARG A 184 -2.42 -2.01 -21.93
C ARG A 184 -2.85 -3.47 -21.71
N SER A 185 -2.22 -4.41 -22.40
CA SER A 185 -2.34 -5.82 -22.04
C SER A 185 -1.16 -6.21 -21.14
N PRO A 186 -1.40 -6.97 -20.06
CA PRO A 186 -0.32 -7.55 -19.28
C PRO A 186 0.43 -8.55 -20.17
N VAL A 187 1.69 -8.27 -20.47
CA VAL A 187 2.53 -9.17 -21.26
C VAL A 187 3.59 -9.78 -20.36
N GLY A 188 3.50 -11.10 -20.21
CA GLY A 188 4.42 -11.90 -19.42
C GLY A 188 4.34 -11.62 -17.92
N PHE A 189 4.85 -12.57 -17.14
CA PHE A 189 5.17 -12.38 -15.74
C PHE A 189 6.68 -12.56 -15.58
N PHE A 190 7.33 -11.61 -14.92
CA PHE A 190 8.75 -11.69 -14.61
C PHE A 190 9.00 -11.22 -13.18
N SER A 191 10.01 -11.78 -12.52
CA SER A 191 10.45 -11.33 -11.20
C SER A 191 11.37 -10.11 -11.40
N PRO A 192 11.19 -9.00 -10.66
CA PRO A 192 12.03 -7.83 -10.82
C PRO A 192 13.39 -8.09 -10.17
N GLU A 193 14.47 -7.95 -10.93
CA GLU A 193 15.81 -8.00 -10.35
C GLU A 193 16.26 -6.61 -9.84
N LYS A 194 15.63 -5.53 -10.34
CA LYS A 194 15.84 -4.12 -9.94
C LYS A 194 14.57 -3.26 -10.20
N GLY A 195 14.44 -2.11 -9.53
CA GLY A 195 13.34 -1.13 -9.65
C GLY A 195 12.22 -1.27 -8.59
N LEU A 196 11.63 -0.16 -8.12
CA LEU A 196 10.66 -0.09 -7.00
C LEU A 196 9.42 0.77 -7.32
N ARG A 197 8.32 0.49 -6.62
CA ARG A 197 7.04 1.23 -6.69
C ARG A 197 7.19 2.67 -6.17
N GLN A 198 6.62 3.65 -6.87
CA GLN A 198 6.79 5.08 -6.54
C GLN A 198 5.99 5.51 -5.29
N GLY A 199 6.63 6.28 -4.40
CA GLY A 199 5.97 7.06 -3.32
C GLY A 199 6.71 7.10 -1.99
N ASP A 200 7.25 5.97 -1.54
CA ASP A 200 8.05 5.82 -0.31
C ASP A 200 9.09 4.71 -0.59
N PRO A 201 10.38 4.94 -0.32
CA PRO A 201 11.39 3.92 -0.56
C PRO A 201 11.18 2.64 0.29
N LEU A 202 10.63 2.71 1.51
CA LEU A 202 10.57 1.56 2.43
C LEU A 202 9.15 0.98 2.61
N SER A 203 8.13 1.84 2.72
CA SER A 203 6.77 1.39 3.09
C SER A 203 6.16 0.36 2.13
N ASN A 204 6.50 0.44 0.84
CA ASN A 204 6.02 -0.54 -0.14
C ASN A 204 6.56 -1.94 0.13
N PHE A 205 7.79 -2.08 0.63
CA PHE A 205 8.36 -3.39 0.95
C PHE A 205 7.78 -3.96 2.23
N LEU A 206 7.62 -3.13 3.26
CA LEU A 206 7.01 -3.56 4.52
C LEU A 206 5.57 -4.03 4.29
N PHE A 207 4.82 -3.30 3.45
CA PHE A 207 3.48 -3.72 3.06
C PHE A 207 3.50 -5.04 2.27
N ILE A 208 4.40 -5.20 1.30
CA ILE A 208 4.53 -6.46 0.55
C ILE A 208 4.87 -7.64 1.50
N LEU A 209 5.78 -7.45 2.46
CA LEU A 209 6.13 -8.47 3.44
C LEU A 209 4.93 -8.85 4.32
N ALA A 210 4.15 -7.87 4.78
CA ALA A 210 2.91 -8.15 5.50
C ALA A 210 1.92 -8.96 4.63
N MET A 211 1.73 -8.55 3.37
CA MET A 211 0.84 -9.24 2.43
C MET A 211 1.33 -10.65 2.01
N ASP A 212 2.62 -10.93 2.08
CA ASP A 212 3.17 -12.28 1.91
C ASP A 212 2.74 -13.20 3.07
N GLY A 213 2.67 -12.65 4.29
CA GLY A 213 2.05 -13.33 5.44
C GLY A 213 0.59 -13.73 5.16
N LEU A 214 -0.22 -12.83 4.58
CA LEU A 214 -1.59 -13.17 4.16
C LEU A 214 -1.61 -14.28 3.10
N THR A 215 -0.68 -14.25 2.15
CA THR A 215 -0.54 -15.30 1.12
C THR A 215 -0.31 -16.67 1.77
N GLN A 216 0.62 -16.76 2.72
CA GLN A 216 0.91 -18.00 3.43
C GLN A 216 -0.29 -18.50 4.26
N MET A 217 -1.04 -17.59 4.88
CA MET A 217 -2.26 -17.95 5.61
C MET A 217 -3.33 -18.51 4.68
N MET A 218 -3.51 -17.91 3.49
CA MET A 218 -4.44 -18.39 2.48
C MET A 218 -4.02 -19.73 1.88
N GLU A 219 -2.72 -19.94 1.64
CA GLU A 219 -2.20 -21.24 1.21
C GLU A 219 -2.39 -22.30 2.30
N LYS A 220 -2.18 -21.95 3.58
CA LYS A 220 -2.44 -22.87 4.68
C LYS A 220 -3.92 -23.23 4.80
N ALA A 221 -4.81 -22.27 4.62
CA ALA A 221 -6.25 -22.51 4.58
C ALA A 221 -6.65 -23.44 3.43
N LYS A 222 -6.00 -23.34 2.25
CA LYS A 222 -6.20 -24.29 1.14
C LYS A 222 -5.69 -25.69 1.48
N GLU A 223 -4.50 -25.83 2.07
CA GLU A 223 -3.97 -27.12 2.51
C GLU A 223 -4.94 -27.81 3.47
N MET A 224 -5.53 -27.04 4.39
CA MET A 224 -6.52 -27.52 5.36
C MET A 224 -7.93 -27.73 4.76
N GLN A 225 -8.11 -27.49 3.45
CA GLN A 225 -9.40 -27.55 2.75
C GLN A 225 -10.46 -26.59 3.31
N TRP A 226 -10.04 -25.51 4.00
CA TRP A 226 -10.92 -24.47 4.52
C TRP A 226 -11.43 -23.53 3.43
N ILE A 227 -10.62 -23.31 2.39
CA ILE A 227 -10.94 -22.43 1.26
C ILE A 227 -10.63 -23.16 -0.04
N GLN A 228 -11.62 -23.23 -0.93
CA GLN A 228 -11.44 -23.72 -2.29
C GLN A 228 -11.21 -22.55 -3.24
N GLY A 229 -10.07 -22.56 -3.94
CA GLY A 229 -9.78 -21.57 -4.97
C GLY A 229 -10.51 -21.87 -6.28
N PHE A 230 -10.44 -20.92 -7.20
CA PHE A 230 -10.99 -21.05 -8.55
C PHE A 230 -9.97 -21.68 -9.50
N GLN A 231 -10.36 -22.76 -10.18
CA GLN A 231 -9.48 -23.45 -11.12
C GLN A 231 -9.53 -22.78 -12.51
N VAL A 232 -8.35 -22.40 -13.02
CA VAL A 232 -8.17 -21.75 -14.33
C VAL A 232 -7.38 -22.66 -15.25
N GLY A 233 -8.03 -23.13 -16.31
CA GLY A 233 -7.42 -23.97 -17.34
C GLY A 233 -8.39 -25.01 -17.89
N ARG A 234 -8.26 -25.37 -19.18
CA ARG A 234 -9.09 -26.42 -19.80
C ARG A 234 -8.50 -27.82 -19.62
N ASN A 235 -7.18 -27.91 -19.47
CA ASN A 235 -6.48 -29.16 -19.23
C ASN A 235 -6.23 -29.31 -17.71
N PRO A 236 -6.79 -30.33 -17.05
CA PRO A 236 -6.57 -30.59 -15.63
C PRO A 236 -5.08 -30.64 -15.24
N ASP A 237 -4.22 -31.14 -16.14
CA ASP A 237 -2.79 -31.33 -15.87
C ASP A 237 -1.99 -30.01 -15.84
N ILE A 238 -2.55 -28.90 -16.35
CA ILE A 238 -1.90 -27.57 -16.42
C ILE A 238 -2.74 -26.52 -15.68
N ALA A 239 -3.86 -26.92 -15.09
CA ALA A 239 -4.80 -26.00 -14.47
C ALA A 239 -4.20 -25.36 -13.20
N VAL A 240 -4.32 -24.04 -13.09
CA VAL A 240 -3.84 -23.27 -11.94
C VAL A 240 -5.02 -22.96 -11.04
N THR A 241 -4.88 -23.25 -9.74
CA THR A 241 -5.89 -22.88 -8.74
C THR A 241 -5.55 -21.54 -8.13
N ILE A 242 -6.45 -20.56 -8.24
CA ILE A 242 -6.28 -19.20 -7.74
C ILE A 242 -7.28 -18.97 -6.60
N SER A 243 -6.79 -18.74 -5.39
CA SER A 243 -7.66 -18.34 -4.25
C SER A 243 -7.64 -16.84 -3.97
N HIS A 244 -6.57 -16.15 -4.34
CA HIS A 244 -6.43 -14.72 -4.07
C HIS A 244 -5.50 -14.03 -5.08
N LEU A 245 -5.73 -12.73 -5.28
CA LEU A 245 -4.91 -11.85 -6.09
C LEU A 245 -4.69 -10.55 -5.31
N LEU A 246 -3.43 -10.18 -5.10
CA LEU A 246 -3.04 -9.03 -4.28
C LEU A 246 -2.47 -7.93 -5.16
N TYR A 247 -3.04 -6.73 -5.10
CA TYR A 247 -2.49 -5.54 -5.71
C TYR A 247 -2.51 -4.37 -4.73
N ALA A 248 -1.39 -4.17 -4.03
CA ALA A 248 -1.35 -3.24 -2.90
C ALA A 248 -2.50 -3.53 -1.92
N ASP A 249 -3.31 -2.54 -1.56
CA ASP A 249 -4.48 -2.67 -0.69
C ASP A 249 -5.72 -3.26 -1.40
N ASP A 250 -5.75 -3.29 -2.73
CA ASP A 250 -6.82 -3.92 -3.50
C ASP A 250 -6.59 -5.44 -3.54
N THR A 251 -7.38 -6.18 -2.76
CA THR A 251 -7.31 -7.64 -2.64
C THR A 251 -8.57 -8.28 -3.20
N LEU A 252 -8.39 -9.26 -4.09
CA LEU A 252 -9.48 -10.08 -4.62
C LEU A 252 -9.32 -11.50 -4.08
N VAL A 253 -10.35 -12.02 -3.43
CA VAL A 253 -10.40 -13.40 -2.92
C VAL A 253 -11.46 -14.19 -3.70
N LEU A 254 -11.11 -15.42 -4.07
CA LEU A 254 -11.96 -16.39 -4.72
C LEU A 254 -12.13 -17.56 -3.75
N CYS A 255 -13.37 -17.77 -3.29
CA CYS A 255 -13.73 -18.87 -2.41
C CYS A 255 -15.03 -19.54 -2.87
N GLY A 256 -15.30 -20.75 -2.39
CA GLY A 256 -16.58 -21.42 -2.59
C GLY A 256 -17.72 -20.68 -1.87
N ALA A 257 -18.95 -20.92 -2.33
CA ALA A 257 -20.17 -20.31 -1.80
C ALA A 257 -20.75 -21.03 -0.57
N GLU A 258 -19.92 -21.82 0.13
CA GLU A 258 -20.34 -22.54 1.34
C GLU A 258 -20.14 -21.66 2.58
N SER A 259 -21.13 -21.60 3.47
CA SER A 259 -21.07 -20.77 4.68
C SER A 259 -19.85 -21.09 5.57
N SER A 260 -19.41 -22.35 5.58
CA SER A 260 -18.19 -22.79 6.29
C SER A 260 -16.93 -22.13 5.72
N GLN A 261 -16.74 -22.14 4.39
CA GLN A 261 -15.59 -21.52 3.72
C GLN A 261 -15.55 -20.01 3.95
N VAL A 262 -16.71 -19.36 3.87
CA VAL A 262 -16.83 -17.91 4.11
C VAL A 262 -16.48 -17.58 5.57
N SER A 263 -16.87 -18.43 6.53
CA SER A 263 -16.49 -18.29 7.94
C SER A 263 -14.99 -18.48 8.15
N TYR A 264 -14.37 -19.46 7.50
CA TYR A 264 -12.92 -19.67 7.57
C TYR A 264 -12.13 -18.53 6.91
N LEU A 265 -12.64 -17.97 5.82
CA LEU A 265 -12.07 -16.76 5.23
C LEU A 265 -12.12 -15.60 6.22
N ASN A 266 -13.27 -15.33 6.84
CA ASN A 266 -13.39 -14.28 7.84
C ASN A 266 -12.42 -14.50 9.02
N LEU A 267 -12.31 -15.74 9.53
CA LEU A 267 -11.35 -16.08 10.58
C LEU A 267 -9.90 -15.83 10.15
N THR A 268 -9.54 -16.22 8.92
CA THR A 268 -8.19 -16.02 8.38
C THR A 268 -7.85 -14.53 8.29
N LEU A 269 -8.79 -13.72 7.84
CA LEU A 269 -8.68 -12.28 7.75
C LEU A 269 -8.54 -11.62 9.13
N LEU A 270 -9.33 -12.05 10.12
CA LEU A 270 -9.22 -11.56 11.51
C LEU A 270 -7.86 -11.89 12.14
N ILE A 271 -7.36 -13.11 11.92
CA ILE A 271 -6.03 -13.50 12.38
C ILE A 271 -4.98 -12.61 11.72
N PHE A 272 -5.11 -12.34 10.42
CA PHE A 272 -4.19 -11.47 9.69
C PHE A 272 -4.19 -10.04 10.23
N GLU A 273 -5.35 -9.45 10.52
CA GLU A 273 -5.43 -8.11 11.14
C GLU A 273 -4.72 -8.09 12.51
N SER A 274 -4.94 -9.13 13.33
CA SER A 274 -4.32 -9.21 14.66
C SER A 274 -2.79 -9.28 14.60
N LEU A 275 -2.23 -10.02 13.63
CA LEU A 275 -0.80 -10.24 13.47
C LEU A 275 -0.10 -9.06 12.77
N SER A 276 -0.70 -8.52 11.72
CA SER A 276 -0.07 -7.49 10.87
C SER A 276 -0.32 -6.06 11.35
N GLY A 277 -1.40 -5.82 12.10
CA GLY A 277 -1.89 -4.48 12.40
C GLY A 277 -2.53 -3.74 11.22
N LEU A 278 -2.68 -4.40 10.08
CA LEU A 278 -3.51 -3.89 8.99
C LEU A 278 -4.98 -4.12 9.32
N HIS A 279 -5.84 -3.24 8.82
CA HIS A 279 -7.28 -3.34 8.97
C HIS A 279 -7.99 -3.44 7.63
N ILE A 280 -8.89 -4.40 7.53
CA ILE A 280 -9.74 -4.66 6.37
C ILE A 280 -10.92 -3.72 6.45
N ASN A 281 -11.11 -2.95 5.38
CA ASN A 281 -12.20 -2.00 5.32
C ASN A 281 -13.50 -2.69 4.88
N MET A 282 -14.20 -3.33 5.82
CA MET A 282 -15.46 -4.05 5.55
C MET A 282 -16.55 -3.16 4.93
N LEU A 283 -16.55 -1.85 5.21
CA LEU A 283 -17.47 -0.88 4.59
C LEU A 283 -17.23 -0.67 3.09
N LYS A 284 -16.02 -0.98 2.62
CA LYS A 284 -15.61 -0.94 1.20
C LYS A 284 -15.49 -2.32 0.57
N SER A 285 -15.37 -3.38 1.37
CA SER A 285 -15.37 -4.76 0.88
C SER A 285 -16.72 -5.10 0.26
N ILE A 286 -16.68 -5.82 -0.86
CA ILE A 286 -17.87 -6.19 -1.63
C ILE A 286 -17.76 -7.67 -2.00
N ILE A 287 -18.80 -8.45 -1.73
CA ILE A 287 -18.97 -9.80 -2.23
C ILE A 287 -19.71 -9.78 -3.57
N TYR A 288 -19.22 -10.54 -4.54
CA TYR A 288 -19.83 -10.70 -5.85
C TYR A 288 -20.19 -12.17 -6.06
N LEU A 289 -21.43 -12.41 -6.51
CA LEU A 289 -21.87 -13.75 -6.91
C LEU A 289 -21.28 -14.13 -8.27
N VAL A 290 -20.89 -15.39 -8.40
CA VAL A 290 -20.49 -15.99 -9.68
C VAL A 290 -21.40 -17.19 -9.91
N ASN A 291 -22.16 -17.16 -11.00
CA ASN A 291 -23.24 -18.12 -11.30
C ASN A 291 -24.40 -18.04 -10.27
N GLU A 292 -24.93 -19.18 -9.83
CA GLU A 292 -26.04 -19.26 -8.88
C GLU A 292 -25.53 -19.49 -7.46
N VAL A 293 -25.90 -18.60 -6.55
CA VAL A 293 -25.57 -18.68 -5.11
C VAL A 293 -26.85 -18.36 -4.32
N PRO A 294 -27.57 -19.38 -3.81
CA PRO A 294 -28.91 -19.20 -3.23
C PRO A 294 -28.90 -18.47 -1.87
N ASN A 295 -27.78 -18.45 -1.16
CA ASN A 295 -27.63 -17.92 0.21
C ASN A 295 -26.71 -16.68 0.29
N LEU A 296 -26.62 -15.88 -0.78
CA LEU A 296 -25.67 -14.77 -0.87
C LEU A 296 -25.79 -13.74 0.26
N GLU A 297 -27.01 -13.44 0.71
CA GLU A 297 -27.24 -12.49 1.82
C GLU A 297 -26.62 -12.98 3.13
N GLU A 298 -26.81 -14.25 3.45
CA GLU A 298 -26.21 -14.88 4.64
C GLU A 298 -24.68 -14.86 4.55
N LEU A 299 -24.10 -15.12 3.38
CA LEU A 299 -22.65 -15.08 3.18
C LEU A 299 -22.08 -13.67 3.31
N ALA A 300 -22.82 -12.66 2.83
CA ALA A 300 -22.45 -11.26 2.97
C ALA A 300 -22.44 -10.82 4.45
N ASP A 301 -23.44 -11.26 5.22
CA ASP A 301 -23.55 -11.01 6.65
C ASP A 301 -22.41 -11.69 7.43
N LEU A 302 -22.08 -12.94 7.10
CA LEU A 302 -20.94 -13.65 7.69
C LEU A 302 -19.60 -12.94 7.47
N LEU A 303 -19.42 -12.30 6.32
CA LEU A 303 -18.25 -11.47 6.01
C LEU A 303 -18.42 -10.00 6.41
N CYS A 304 -19.58 -9.59 6.93
CA CYS A 304 -19.90 -8.20 7.25
C CYS A 304 -19.62 -7.22 6.09
N CYS A 305 -19.88 -7.63 4.85
CA CYS A 305 -19.55 -6.86 3.65
C CYS A 305 -20.77 -6.56 2.76
N LYS A 306 -20.62 -5.67 1.78
CA LYS A 306 -21.73 -5.30 0.88
C LYS A 306 -21.89 -6.30 -0.24
N ILE A 307 -23.14 -6.50 -0.70
CA ILE A 307 -23.41 -7.27 -1.91
C ILE A 307 -23.25 -6.36 -3.13
N GLY A 308 -22.45 -6.81 -4.09
CA GLY A 308 -22.24 -6.16 -5.37
C GLY A 308 -22.86 -6.94 -6.53
N SER A 309 -22.99 -6.28 -7.67
CA SER A 309 -23.43 -6.89 -8.92
C SER A 309 -22.32 -6.87 -9.96
N LEU A 310 -22.20 -7.93 -10.74
CA LEU A 310 -21.39 -7.95 -11.95
C LEU A 310 -22.23 -7.44 -13.16
N PRO A 311 -21.63 -6.73 -14.13
CA PRO A 311 -20.22 -6.38 -14.21
C PRO A 311 -19.82 -5.20 -13.29
N THR A 312 -18.60 -5.24 -12.77
CA THR A 312 -18.00 -4.19 -11.91
C THR A 312 -16.66 -3.72 -12.46
N THR A 313 -15.95 -2.83 -11.76
CA THR A 313 -14.59 -2.41 -12.11
C THR A 313 -13.60 -2.87 -11.04
N TYR A 314 -12.55 -3.58 -11.45
CA TYR A 314 -11.41 -3.95 -10.60
C TYR A 314 -10.12 -3.46 -11.26
N LEU A 315 -9.30 -2.70 -10.54
CA LEU A 315 -8.07 -2.07 -11.05
C LEU A 315 -8.28 -1.24 -12.34
N GLY A 316 -9.46 -0.62 -12.47
CA GLY A 316 -9.82 0.17 -13.65
C GLY A 316 -10.27 -0.64 -14.88
N LEU A 317 -10.39 -1.97 -14.76
CA LEU A 317 -10.85 -2.87 -15.81
C LEU A 317 -12.22 -3.48 -15.48
N PRO A 318 -13.07 -3.73 -16.49
CA PRO A 318 -14.36 -4.37 -16.29
C PRO A 318 -14.20 -5.84 -15.87
N LEU A 319 -14.86 -6.23 -14.78
CA LEU A 319 -14.90 -7.58 -14.24
C LEU A 319 -16.32 -8.15 -14.38
N GLY A 320 -16.47 -9.41 -14.77
CA GLY A 320 -17.78 -10.07 -14.98
C GLY A 320 -18.53 -9.67 -16.25
N ALA A 321 -17.89 -8.86 -17.09
CA ALA A 321 -18.41 -8.43 -18.39
C ALA A 321 -18.29 -9.54 -19.46
N LYS A 322 -19.25 -9.61 -20.39
CA LYS A 322 -19.10 -10.43 -21.61
C LYS A 322 -17.93 -9.88 -22.42
N PHE A 323 -16.90 -10.70 -22.66
CA PHE A 323 -15.66 -10.28 -23.33
C PHE A 323 -15.86 -9.70 -24.75
N LYS A 324 -16.99 -10.00 -25.41
CA LYS A 324 -17.36 -9.48 -26.74
C LYS A 324 -18.08 -8.13 -26.74
N SER A 325 -18.41 -7.58 -25.57
CA SER A 325 -19.20 -6.35 -25.48
C SER A 325 -18.33 -5.12 -25.69
N VAL A 326 -18.51 -4.44 -26.83
CA VAL A 326 -17.74 -3.24 -27.21
C VAL A 326 -18.06 -2.04 -26.31
N GLY A 327 -19.33 -1.88 -25.90
CA GLY A 327 -19.78 -0.74 -25.09
C GLY A 327 -19.13 -0.63 -23.71
N ILE A 328 -18.62 -1.76 -23.17
CA ILE A 328 -17.96 -1.81 -21.86
C ILE A 328 -16.58 -1.11 -21.90
N TRP A 329 -15.96 -1.00 -23.07
CA TRP A 329 -14.70 -0.30 -23.26
C TRP A 329 -14.87 1.22 -23.42
N GLY A 330 -16.10 1.72 -23.59
CA GLY A 330 -16.39 3.14 -23.82
C GLY A 330 -15.82 4.04 -22.72
N GLY A 331 -16.05 3.71 -21.45
CA GLY A 331 -15.51 4.49 -20.33
C GLY A 331 -13.97 4.47 -20.23
N ILE A 332 -13.32 3.43 -20.77
CA ILE A 332 -11.85 3.38 -20.88
C ILE A 332 -11.38 4.28 -22.01
N ILE A 333 -12.07 4.25 -23.17
CA ILE A 333 -11.78 5.10 -24.34
C ILE A 333 -11.93 6.58 -23.96
N GLU A 334 -13.04 6.99 -23.35
CA GLU A 334 -13.27 8.37 -22.91
C GLU A 334 -12.18 8.87 -21.95
N LYS A 335 -11.71 8.01 -21.04
CA LYS A 335 -10.58 8.33 -20.15
C LYS A 335 -9.27 8.50 -20.93
N MET A 336 -9.06 7.75 -22.01
CA MET A 336 -7.91 7.94 -22.89
C MET A 336 -8.00 9.27 -23.63
N GLU A 337 -9.14 9.54 -24.25
CA GLU A 337 -9.39 10.76 -25.02
C GLU A 337 -9.19 12.00 -24.15
N LYS A 338 -9.71 12.00 -22.92
CA LYS A 338 -9.47 13.08 -21.95
C LYS A 338 -7.99 13.28 -21.60
N LYS A 339 -7.18 12.22 -21.55
CA LYS A 339 -5.75 12.31 -21.27
C LYS A 339 -4.93 12.73 -22.49
N LEU A 340 -5.40 12.42 -23.70
CA LEU A 340 -4.76 12.83 -24.96
C LEU A 340 -5.11 14.27 -25.33
N ALA A 341 -6.24 14.79 -24.85
CA ALA A 341 -6.68 16.17 -25.03
C ALA A 341 -6.03 17.18 -24.06
N THR A 342 -5.18 16.71 -23.13
CA THR A 342 -4.40 17.51 -22.17
C THR A 342 -2.91 17.37 -22.41
#